data_AF-A0A8T2UXQ1-F1
#
_entry.id   AF-A0A8T2UXQ1-F1
#
_cell.length_a   1.000
_cell.length_b   1.000
_cell.length_c   1.000
_cell.angle_alpha   90.00
_cell.angle_beta   90.00
_cell.angle_gamma   90.00
#
_symmetry.space_group_name_H-M   'P 1'
#
loop_
_entity.id
_entity.type
_entity.pdbx_description
1 polymer ?
#
loop_
_entity_poly.entity_id
_entity_poly.type
_entity_poly.pdbx_seq_one_letter_code
_entity_poly.pdbx_strand_id
1 'polypeptide(L)'
;MDSAMDNVKQVVTEWGDTSWKVLQRLLSSLSQPRFSFSILKRRRSRGISLPLPIPPSLLSTSSEISDTAKIILVKELLEEVANSVMSRIHDVHKNLQFWRARAEGTHSQKVKFIVLERGPVAFVHGISKLVKDCIYEYSPTQGLAALAASEISERTILLHALECRLALLLGEVYKQAHIFGESIQKGQEDATPVVLCSLHEALKNIHGQHSLNEGMQNDKGKKEESQMMLEMMWSFDDIPEELLSKVEWTDAECVSCSDIIRRNMNQLDDCLDKLVQSYRRPRRATRYWIRYTGSAVGLALVSGWLIQHSPLMGSRDIEIWLKQGGEAIVAFTKEHVEEPLMSIRDDLFETFRRRHHSAAELEDVQLTAASLQRMLRAFTEQLKGKEKAGKATEEEMMEVVMNRYEEEITHPLQNLLGGELFRAMLIQVQKLKLDIETAMLELNQILRANEINFAVLAALPALLFAMILGWLLRASLSTSKGAEGRGRVAGLRRRMLLAEVERIILAYQYLEEQGQEEKMPWHYGMIIYLLNQFYKAVERHAIASGEWSSLRGDILDLANPKAGMIHKLAITARVERIYECIVPPRPK
;
A
#
# COMPACT_ATOMS: atom_id res chain seq x y z
N MET A 1 23.72 11.45 -50.82
CA MET A 1 23.02 11.08 -49.57
C MET A 1 24.01 10.83 -48.44
N ASP A 2 25.17 10.22 -48.69
CA ASP A 2 26.16 9.93 -47.64
C ASP A 2 26.75 11.17 -46.95
N SER A 3 27.05 12.25 -47.70
CA SER A 3 27.55 13.51 -47.10
C SER A 3 26.51 14.25 -46.23
N ALA A 4 25.22 14.11 -46.52
CA ALA A 4 24.16 14.69 -45.68
C ALA A 4 23.96 13.87 -44.39
N MET A 5 24.15 12.54 -44.47
CA MET A 5 24.04 11.64 -43.33
C MET A 5 25.24 11.77 -42.38
N ASP A 6 26.44 12.03 -42.91
CA ASP A 6 27.62 12.31 -42.11
C ASP A 6 27.58 13.70 -41.45
N ASN A 7 27.03 14.72 -42.12
CA ASN A 7 26.77 16.02 -41.50
C ASN A 7 25.72 15.94 -40.37
N VAL A 8 24.67 15.13 -40.53
CA VAL A 8 23.70 14.86 -39.45
C VAL A 8 24.37 14.11 -38.30
N LYS A 9 25.23 13.12 -38.57
CA LYS A 9 26.01 12.44 -37.53
C LYS A 9 26.91 13.42 -36.77
N GLN A 10 27.62 14.29 -37.48
CA GLN A 10 28.56 15.24 -36.87
C GLN A 10 27.83 16.29 -36.01
N VAL A 11 26.73 16.85 -36.52
CA VAL A 11 25.89 17.80 -35.78
C VAL A 11 25.23 17.15 -34.57
N VAL A 12 24.74 15.90 -34.68
CA VAL A 12 24.15 15.16 -33.56
C VAL A 12 25.21 14.76 -32.52
N THR A 13 26.45 14.47 -32.91
CA THR A 13 27.55 14.23 -31.96
C THR A 13 28.01 15.49 -31.23
N GLU A 14 28.10 16.63 -31.92
CA GLU A 14 28.52 17.90 -31.31
C GLU A 14 27.43 18.52 -30.43
N TRP A 15 26.16 18.49 -30.88
CA TRP A 15 25.02 18.86 -30.05
C TRP A 15 24.82 17.87 -28.90
N GLY A 16 25.05 16.58 -29.15
CA GLY A 16 25.01 15.53 -28.14
C GLY A 16 25.98 15.84 -26.99
N ASP A 17 27.27 15.99 -27.26
CA ASP A 17 28.30 16.11 -26.22
C ASP A 17 28.26 17.42 -25.42
N THR A 18 27.91 18.54 -26.05
CA THR A 18 27.82 19.85 -25.36
C THR A 18 26.55 19.95 -24.51
N SER A 19 25.40 19.59 -25.06
CA SER A 19 24.14 19.47 -24.32
C SER A 19 24.27 18.45 -23.18
N TRP A 20 24.99 17.36 -23.44
CA TRP A 20 25.24 16.28 -22.48
C TRP A 20 26.09 16.72 -21.30
N LYS A 21 27.17 17.48 -21.52
CA LYS A 21 27.98 18.04 -20.43
C LYS A 21 27.18 19.04 -19.59
N VAL A 22 26.31 19.84 -20.21
CA VAL A 22 25.44 20.80 -19.51
C VAL A 22 24.34 20.09 -18.72
N LEU A 23 23.68 19.09 -19.30
CA LEU A 23 22.70 18.24 -18.62
C LEU A 23 23.33 17.40 -17.52
N GLN A 24 24.54 16.85 -17.69
CA GLN A 24 25.28 16.18 -16.62
C GLN A 24 25.60 17.14 -15.48
N ARG A 25 26.01 18.38 -15.77
CA ARG A 25 26.25 19.41 -14.72
C ARG A 25 24.96 19.81 -13.99
N LEU A 26 23.85 19.96 -14.68
CA LEU A 26 22.54 20.27 -14.08
C LEU A 26 21.95 19.08 -13.30
N LEU A 27 22.11 17.85 -13.80
CA LEU A 27 21.62 16.64 -13.13
C LEU A 27 22.52 16.24 -11.95
N SER A 28 23.84 16.43 -12.05
CA SER A 28 24.76 16.26 -10.92
C SER A 28 24.47 17.28 -9.82
N SER A 29 24.15 18.53 -10.15
CA SER A 29 23.75 19.53 -9.15
C SER A 29 22.39 19.25 -8.51
N LEU A 30 21.42 18.67 -9.23
CA LEU A 30 20.15 18.20 -8.67
C LEU A 30 20.28 16.86 -7.90
N SER A 31 21.25 16.02 -8.23
CA SER A 31 21.43 14.69 -7.62
C SER A 31 22.35 14.68 -6.41
N GLN A 32 23.12 15.74 -6.15
CA GLN A 32 23.84 15.89 -4.88
C GLN A 32 22.89 16.41 -3.81
N PRO A 33 22.53 15.60 -2.78
CA PRO A 33 21.84 16.14 -1.63
C PRO A 33 22.84 17.01 -0.86
N ARG A 34 22.84 18.33 -1.12
CA ARG A 34 23.59 19.30 -0.28
C ARG A 34 23.08 19.40 1.16
N PHE A 35 21.98 18.72 1.47
CA PHE A 35 21.58 18.45 2.84
C PHE A 35 22.16 17.10 3.26
N SER A 36 23.41 17.12 3.74
CA SER A 36 23.87 16.15 4.72
C SER A 36 23.07 16.41 6.00
N PHE A 37 21.84 15.91 6.07
CA PHE A 37 21.31 15.54 7.37
C PHE A 37 22.27 14.47 7.85
N SER A 38 23.13 14.84 8.80
CA SER A 38 23.71 13.89 9.74
C SER A 38 22.52 13.09 10.24
N ILE A 39 22.32 11.91 9.65
CA ILE A 39 21.32 10.96 10.09
C ILE A 39 21.81 10.65 11.49
N LEU A 40 21.21 11.29 12.50
CA LEU A 40 21.23 10.77 13.85
C LEU A 40 20.94 9.30 13.66
N LYS A 41 21.94 8.43 13.92
CA LYS A 41 21.81 6.98 13.99
C LYS A 41 20.67 6.79 14.99
N ARG A 42 19.45 6.75 14.47
CA ARG A 42 18.23 6.60 15.25
C ARG A 42 18.45 5.23 15.85
N ARG A 43 18.85 5.17 17.13
CA ARG A 43 18.99 3.94 17.90
C ARG A 43 17.70 3.19 17.61
N ARG A 44 17.76 2.19 16.71
CA ARG A 44 16.60 1.39 16.35
C ARG A 44 16.16 0.85 17.70
N SER A 45 14.97 1.24 18.15
CA SER A 45 14.36 0.72 19.37
C SER A 45 14.65 -0.78 19.37
N ARG A 46 15.31 -1.26 20.44
CA ARG A 46 15.57 -2.67 20.68
C ARG A 46 14.20 -3.36 20.79
N GLY A 47 13.60 -3.66 19.65
CA GLY A 47 12.43 -4.53 19.60
C GLY A 47 12.87 -5.90 20.07
N ILE A 48 12.04 -6.56 20.86
CA ILE A 48 12.31 -7.85 21.48
C ILE A 48 12.70 -8.82 20.36
N SER A 49 13.95 -9.29 20.37
CA SER A 49 14.47 -10.30 19.45
C SER A 49 14.10 -11.69 19.97
N LEU A 50 14.14 -12.68 19.07
CA LEU A 50 14.09 -14.07 19.46
C LEU A 50 15.20 -14.31 20.51
N PRO A 51 14.86 -14.77 21.72
CA PRO A 51 15.85 -14.94 22.77
C PRO A 51 16.80 -16.09 22.38
N LEU A 52 18.06 -15.96 22.79
CA LEU A 52 19.02 -17.05 22.66
C LEU A 52 18.53 -18.27 23.48
N PRO A 53 18.88 -19.50 23.06
CA PRO A 53 18.55 -20.74 23.77
C PRO A 53 19.40 -20.90 25.05
N ILE A 54 19.45 -19.87 25.89
CA ILE A 54 20.15 -19.87 27.18
C ILE A 54 19.09 -19.83 28.29
N PRO A 55 19.02 -20.85 29.17
CA PRO A 55 18.01 -20.91 30.23
C PRO A 55 18.11 -19.70 31.18
N PRO A 56 16.99 -19.01 31.50
CA PRO A 56 17.01 -17.82 32.35
C PRO A 56 17.33 -18.12 33.83
N SER A 57 17.19 -19.38 34.27
CA SER A 57 17.45 -19.84 35.63
C SER A 57 18.92 -19.94 36.02
N LEU A 58 19.85 -19.77 35.07
CA LEU A 58 21.29 -19.96 35.30
C LEU A 58 21.98 -18.74 35.92
N LEU A 59 21.36 -17.55 35.86
CA LEU A 59 21.88 -16.33 36.48
C LEU A 59 21.75 -16.33 38.02
N SER A 60 21.00 -17.26 38.58
CA SER A 60 20.67 -17.34 40.01
C SER A 60 21.36 -18.48 40.78
N THR A 61 22.11 -19.36 40.11
CA THR A 61 22.66 -20.60 40.71
C THR A 61 24.18 -20.73 40.72
N SER A 62 24.94 -19.83 40.08
CA SER A 62 26.42 -19.86 40.15
C SER A 62 26.91 -19.20 41.45
N SER A 63 27.63 -19.96 42.26
CA SER A 63 28.11 -19.56 43.59
C SER A 63 29.33 -18.63 43.57
N GLU A 64 29.94 -18.36 42.41
CA GLU A 64 31.17 -17.58 42.28
C GLU A 64 31.00 -16.32 41.40
N ILE A 65 31.51 -15.19 41.89
CA ILE A 65 31.33 -13.86 41.27
C ILE A 65 32.12 -13.73 39.95
N SER A 66 33.30 -14.34 39.81
CA SER A 66 34.11 -14.28 38.58
C SER A 66 33.45 -15.04 37.42
N ASP A 67 32.93 -16.24 37.67
CA ASP A 67 32.24 -17.03 36.65
C ASP A 67 30.94 -16.39 36.18
N THR A 68 30.22 -15.71 37.09
CA THR A 68 29.03 -14.93 36.68
C THR A 68 29.38 -13.83 35.68
N ALA A 69 30.54 -13.17 35.83
CA ALA A 69 30.96 -12.08 34.96
C ALA A 69 31.35 -12.59 33.57
N LYS A 70 32.09 -13.70 33.49
CA LYS A 70 32.42 -14.37 32.21
C LYS A 70 31.15 -14.80 31.46
N ILE A 71 30.19 -15.40 32.17
CA ILE A 71 28.92 -15.87 31.58
C ILE A 71 28.09 -14.71 31.02
N ILE A 72 28.01 -13.60 31.77
CA ILE A 72 27.31 -12.39 31.33
C ILE A 72 28.00 -11.81 30.09
N LEU A 73 29.33 -11.70 30.10
CA LEU A 73 30.11 -11.18 28.98
C LEU A 73 29.84 -11.95 27.68
N VAL A 74 29.93 -13.28 27.72
CA VAL A 74 29.70 -14.14 26.54
C VAL A 74 28.26 -14.04 26.07
N LYS A 75 27.29 -14.04 27.00
CA LYS A 75 25.87 -13.90 26.66
C LYS A 75 25.61 -12.55 25.96
N GLU A 76 26.11 -11.46 26.51
CA GLU A 76 25.97 -10.12 25.93
C GLU A 76 26.61 -10.05 24.54
N LEU A 77 27.82 -10.62 24.39
CA LEU A 77 28.51 -10.69 23.10
C LEU A 77 27.67 -11.47 22.06
N LEU A 78 27.15 -12.65 22.41
CA LEU A 78 26.34 -13.46 21.51
C LEU A 78 25.03 -12.73 21.12
N GLU A 79 24.39 -12.03 22.06
CA GLU A 79 23.21 -11.21 21.78
C GLU A 79 23.54 -10.02 20.87
N GLU A 80 24.66 -9.34 21.10
CA GLU A 80 25.13 -8.23 20.26
C GLU A 80 25.39 -8.69 18.81
N VAL A 81 26.14 -9.79 18.65
CA VAL A 81 26.45 -10.37 17.34
C VAL A 81 25.18 -10.84 16.65
N ALA A 82 24.33 -11.62 17.32
CA ALA A 82 23.08 -12.12 16.75
C ALA A 82 22.17 -10.96 16.27
N ASN A 83 22.00 -9.92 17.09
CA ASN A 83 21.18 -8.77 16.73
C ASN A 83 21.74 -7.97 15.56
N SER A 84 23.07 -7.80 15.51
CA SER A 84 23.73 -7.12 14.40
C SER A 84 23.53 -7.92 13.09
N VAL A 85 23.86 -9.21 13.11
CA VAL A 85 23.73 -10.09 11.94
C VAL A 85 22.28 -10.19 11.48
N MET A 86 21.31 -10.35 12.37
CA MET A 86 19.88 -10.35 12.02
C MET A 86 19.43 -9.06 11.34
N SER A 87 19.93 -7.90 11.81
CA SER A 87 19.64 -6.60 11.19
C SER A 87 20.24 -6.52 9.79
N ARG A 88 21.47 -7.01 9.59
CA ARG A 88 22.13 -7.04 8.28
C ARG A 88 21.45 -8.01 7.31
N ILE A 89 21.13 -9.24 7.74
CA ILE A 89 20.32 -10.19 6.96
C ILE A 89 19.00 -9.53 6.55
N HIS A 90 18.34 -8.82 7.46
CA HIS A 90 17.08 -8.15 7.14
C HIS A 90 17.20 -7.11 6.03
N ASP A 91 18.25 -6.28 6.08
CA ASP A 91 18.49 -5.25 5.07
C ASP A 91 18.89 -5.88 3.72
N VAL A 92 19.71 -6.94 3.72
CA VAL A 92 20.06 -7.73 2.52
C VAL A 92 18.82 -8.41 1.93
N HIS A 93 18.05 -9.13 2.75
CA HIS A 93 16.84 -9.86 2.36
C HIS A 93 15.79 -8.93 1.73
N LYS A 94 15.58 -7.73 2.30
CA LYS A 94 14.68 -6.71 1.72
C LYS A 94 15.11 -6.21 0.34
N ASN A 95 16.42 -6.15 0.09
CA ASN A 95 16.95 -5.81 -1.23
C ASN A 95 16.84 -7.00 -2.17
N LEU A 96 17.17 -8.20 -1.71
CA LEU A 96 17.09 -9.43 -2.49
C LEU A 96 15.67 -9.75 -2.95
N GLN A 97 14.67 -9.67 -2.06
CA GLN A 97 13.26 -9.83 -2.43
C GLN A 97 12.83 -8.84 -3.51
N PHE A 98 13.33 -7.59 -3.43
CA PHE A 98 13.04 -6.58 -4.45
C PHE A 98 13.64 -6.96 -5.81
N TRP A 99 14.89 -7.43 -5.83
CA TRP A 99 15.56 -7.83 -7.07
C TRP A 99 15.00 -9.14 -7.64
N ARG A 100 14.68 -10.14 -6.81
CA ARG A 100 13.98 -11.38 -7.22
C ARG A 100 12.64 -11.07 -7.89
N ALA A 101 11.82 -10.21 -7.28
CA ALA A 101 10.55 -9.79 -7.87
C ALA A 101 10.70 -9.06 -9.22
N ARG A 102 11.88 -8.46 -9.51
CA ARG A 102 12.19 -7.88 -10.83
C ARG A 102 12.82 -8.87 -11.79
N ALA A 103 13.50 -9.90 -11.28
CA ALA A 103 14.03 -11.00 -12.07
C ALA A 103 12.92 -11.86 -12.69
N GLU A 104 11.80 -12.05 -11.97
CA GLU A 104 10.60 -12.76 -12.44
C GLU A 104 9.77 -11.97 -13.48
N GLY A 105 10.03 -10.66 -13.61
CA GLY A 105 9.32 -9.80 -14.56
C GLY A 105 9.64 -10.11 -16.03
N THR A 106 8.78 -9.62 -16.93
CA THR A 106 9.01 -9.72 -18.38
C THR A 106 10.22 -8.90 -18.82
N HIS A 107 10.85 -9.25 -19.95
CA HIS A 107 11.99 -8.48 -20.50
C HIS A 107 11.68 -6.99 -20.66
N SER A 108 10.46 -6.64 -21.09
CA SER A 108 10.01 -5.23 -21.17
C SER A 108 9.99 -4.55 -19.80
N GLN A 109 9.53 -5.21 -18.74
CA GLN A 109 9.53 -4.67 -17.37
C GLN A 109 10.96 -4.48 -16.84
N LYS A 110 11.89 -5.38 -17.18
CA LYS A 110 13.32 -5.26 -16.83
C LYS A 110 13.97 -4.05 -17.49
N VAL A 111 13.75 -3.89 -18.81
CA VAL A 111 14.24 -2.73 -19.57
C VAL A 111 13.65 -1.42 -19.02
N LYS A 112 12.32 -1.38 -18.81
CA LYS A 112 11.64 -0.24 -18.21
C LYS A 112 12.26 0.15 -16.86
N PHE A 113 12.56 -0.85 -16.03
CA PHE A 113 13.16 -0.61 -14.73
C PHE A 113 14.57 -0.01 -14.83
N ILE A 114 15.44 -0.62 -15.64
CA ILE A 114 16.83 -0.20 -15.80
C ILE A 114 16.92 1.22 -16.36
N VAL A 115 16.06 1.55 -17.34
CA VAL A 115 16.07 2.87 -18.01
C VAL A 115 15.31 3.92 -17.20
N LEU A 116 14.08 3.65 -16.75
CA LEU A 116 13.20 4.70 -16.17
C LEU A 116 13.22 4.75 -14.65
N GLU A 117 13.36 3.62 -13.95
CA GLU A 117 13.09 3.53 -12.51
C GLU A 117 14.36 3.59 -11.62
N ARG A 118 15.56 3.64 -12.22
CA ARG A 118 16.84 3.79 -11.50
C ARG A 118 17.22 5.24 -11.18
N GLY A 119 16.48 6.20 -11.71
CA GLY A 119 16.68 7.63 -11.50
C GLY A 119 17.15 8.37 -12.75
N PRO A 120 17.30 9.70 -12.67
CA PRO A 120 17.52 10.55 -13.84
C PRO A 120 18.89 10.33 -14.51
N VAL A 121 19.95 10.07 -13.73
CA VAL A 121 21.30 9.80 -14.28
C VAL A 121 21.33 8.49 -15.07
N ALA A 122 20.70 7.45 -14.52
CA ALA A 122 20.59 6.15 -15.20
C ALA A 122 19.71 6.23 -16.45
N PHE A 123 18.65 7.04 -16.44
CA PHE A 123 17.82 7.32 -17.60
C PHE A 123 18.60 7.96 -18.74
N VAL A 124 19.37 9.00 -18.42
CA VAL A 124 20.20 9.72 -19.38
C VAL A 124 21.27 8.80 -19.96
N HIS A 125 21.96 8.02 -19.11
CA HIS A 125 22.92 7.00 -19.56
C HIS A 125 22.26 5.92 -20.44
N GLY A 126 21.07 5.46 -20.08
CA GLY A 126 20.29 4.48 -20.85
C GLY A 126 19.89 4.99 -22.23
N ILE A 127 19.50 6.26 -22.35
CA ILE A 127 19.24 6.90 -23.65
C ILE A 127 20.51 6.99 -24.48
N SER A 128 21.64 7.43 -23.90
CA SER A 128 22.90 7.50 -24.63
C SER A 128 23.34 6.12 -25.16
N LYS A 129 23.15 5.07 -24.36
CA LYS A 129 23.43 3.71 -24.77
C LYS A 129 22.49 3.24 -25.89
N LEU A 130 21.18 3.49 -25.76
CA LEU A 130 20.22 3.20 -26.83
C LEU A 130 20.54 3.91 -28.15
N VAL A 131 20.95 5.18 -28.09
CA VAL A 131 21.36 5.94 -29.28
C VAL A 131 22.60 5.34 -29.91
N LYS A 132 23.60 4.93 -29.12
CA LYS A 132 24.80 4.24 -29.63
C LYS A 132 24.44 2.88 -30.23
N ASP A 133 23.64 2.07 -29.54
CA ASP A 133 23.29 0.73 -29.99
C ASP A 133 22.39 0.78 -31.25
N CYS A 134 21.52 1.79 -31.40
CA CYS A 134 20.77 2.03 -32.64
C CYS A 134 21.66 2.43 -33.84
N ILE A 135 22.85 2.99 -33.60
CA ILE A 135 23.79 3.39 -34.65
C ILE A 135 24.64 2.19 -35.12
N TYR A 136 24.92 1.22 -34.23
CA TYR A 136 25.85 0.12 -34.49
C TYR A 136 25.21 -1.28 -34.62
N GLU A 137 24.01 -1.54 -34.07
CA GLU A 137 23.38 -2.87 -34.06
C GLU A 137 21.98 -2.91 -34.68
N TYR A 138 21.64 -4.03 -35.32
CA TYR A 138 20.37 -4.25 -36.06
C TYR A 138 19.16 -4.55 -35.13
N SER A 139 19.35 -4.74 -33.81
CA SER A 139 18.28 -5.06 -32.84
C SER A 139 18.55 -4.49 -31.43
N PRO A 140 18.35 -3.18 -31.21
CA PRO A 140 18.71 -2.49 -29.97
C PRO A 140 17.89 -2.93 -28.75
N THR A 141 16.68 -3.48 -28.95
CA THR A 141 15.76 -3.86 -27.87
C THR A 141 16.10 -5.20 -27.23
N GLN A 142 16.64 -6.15 -28.02
CA GLN A 142 17.04 -7.47 -27.52
C GLN A 142 18.36 -7.41 -26.73
N GLY A 143 19.34 -6.65 -27.22
CA GLY A 143 20.61 -6.42 -26.50
C GLY A 143 20.39 -5.74 -25.14
N LEU A 144 19.57 -4.68 -25.11
CA LEU A 144 19.24 -4.00 -23.85
C LEU A 144 18.48 -4.88 -22.86
N ALA A 145 17.59 -5.75 -23.34
CA ALA A 145 16.87 -6.71 -22.51
C ALA A 145 17.79 -7.77 -21.90
N ALA A 146 18.76 -8.28 -22.67
CA ALA A 146 19.76 -9.23 -22.19
C ALA A 146 20.69 -8.60 -21.15
N LEU A 147 21.15 -7.37 -21.41
CA LEU A 147 21.95 -6.59 -20.45
C LEU A 147 21.20 -6.30 -19.15
N ALA A 148 19.94 -5.87 -19.26
CA ALA A 148 19.07 -5.64 -18.11
C ALA A 148 18.86 -6.90 -17.28
N ALA A 149 18.65 -8.05 -17.94
CA ALA A 149 18.51 -9.33 -17.27
C ALA A 149 19.81 -9.73 -16.56
N SER A 150 20.96 -9.60 -17.22
CA SER A 150 22.28 -9.87 -16.64
C SER A 150 22.56 -9.00 -15.42
N GLU A 151 22.25 -7.71 -15.48
CA GLU A 151 22.48 -6.80 -14.35
C GLU A 151 21.58 -7.14 -13.16
N ILE A 152 20.35 -7.61 -13.39
CA ILE A 152 19.44 -8.02 -12.31
C ILE A 152 19.87 -9.36 -11.73
N SER A 153 20.31 -10.30 -12.56
CA SER A 153 20.77 -11.62 -12.11
C SER A 153 22.04 -11.51 -11.27
N GLU A 154 23.01 -10.70 -11.67
CA GLU A 154 24.25 -10.45 -10.93
C GLU A 154 23.95 -9.96 -9.50
N ARG A 155 23.09 -8.96 -9.36
CA ARG A 155 22.68 -8.44 -8.03
C ARG A 155 21.95 -9.48 -7.21
N THR A 156 21.13 -10.31 -7.85
CA THR A 156 20.38 -11.36 -7.17
C THR A 156 21.33 -12.44 -6.64
N ILE A 157 22.32 -12.84 -7.44
CA ILE A 157 23.33 -13.83 -7.06
C ILE A 157 24.19 -13.30 -5.90
N LEU A 158 24.72 -12.08 -6.02
CA LEU A 158 25.56 -11.46 -5.00
C LEU A 158 24.83 -11.27 -3.67
N LEU A 159 23.61 -10.72 -3.70
CA LEU A 159 22.82 -10.52 -2.49
C LEU A 159 22.38 -11.84 -1.86
N HIS A 160 22.13 -12.87 -2.67
CA HIS A 160 21.80 -14.21 -2.15
C HIS A 160 23.03 -14.87 -1.52
N ALA A 161 24.20 -14.80 -2.15
CA ALA A 161 25.44 -15.30 -1.56
C ALA A 161 25.74 -14.63 -0.22
N LEU A 162 25.56 -13.31 -0.15
CA LEU A 162 25.71 -12.52 1.07
C LEU A 162 24.71 -12.93 2.17
N GLU A 163 23.45 -13.14 1.78
CA GLU A 163 22.39 -13.63 2.67
C GLU A 163 22.73 -14.99 3.25
N CYS A 164 23.17 -15.95 2.43
CA CYS A 164 23.57 -17.28 2.89
C CYS A 164 24.76 -17.19 3.86
N ARG A 165 25.79 -16.40 3.52
CA ARG A 165 26.97 -16.18 4.36
C ARG A 165 26.64 -15.60 5.73
N LEU A 166 25.78 -14.60 5.78
CA LEU A 166 25.32 -14.03 7.05
C LEU A 166 24.43 -15.01 7.82
N ALA A 167 23.60 -15.79 7.13
CA ALA A 167 22.81 -16.84 7.74
C ALA A 167 23.69 -17.95 8.35
N LEU A 168 24.83 -18.32 7.74
CA LEU A 168 25.79 -19.24 8.35
C LEU A 168 26.28 -18.73 9.70
N LEU A 169 26.76 -17.48 9.73
CA LEU A 169 27.22 -16.86 10.98
C LEU A 169 26.11 -16.86 12.04
N LEU A 170 24.87 -16.49 11.66
CA LEU A 170 23.74 -16.48 12.58
C LEU A 170 23.42 -17.88 13.12
N GLY A 171 23.46 -18.90 12.27
CA GLY A 171 23.24 -20.29 12.67
C GLY A 171 24.30 -20.76 13.67
N GLU A 172 25.56 -20.44 13.41
CA GLU A 172 26.67 -20.81 14.29
C GLU A 172 26.59 -20.10 15.65
N VAL A 173 26.24 -18.80 15.68
CA VAL A 173 25.99 -18.07 16.93
C VAL A 173 24.93 -18.76 17.78
N TYR A 174 23.81 -19.20 17.18
CA TYR A 174 22.74 -19.89 17.90
C TYR A 174 23.13 -21.30 18.37
N LYS A 175 23.91 -22.02 17.58
CA LYS A 175 24.46 -23.33 17.93
C LYS A 175 25.43 -23.21 19.12
N GLN A 176 26.34 -22.24 19.07
CA GLN A 176 27.28 -21.97 20.15
C GLN A 176 26.58 -21.49 21.42
N ALA A 177 25.55 -20.63 21.31
CA ALA A 177 24.72 -20.22 22.44
C ALA A 177 24.02 -21.42 23.12
N HIS A 178 23.57 -22.40 22.33
CA HIS A 178 22.97 -23.63 22.86
C HIS A 178 24.01 -24.52 23.55
N ILE A 179 25.19 -24.74 22.93
CA ILE A 179 26.29 -25.51 23.53
C ILE A 179 26.71 -24.88 24.85
N PHE A 180 26.84 -23.55 24.87
CA PHE A 180 27.16 -22.77 26.07
C PHE A 180 26.09 -22.92 27.17
N GLY A 181 24.80 -22.86 26.80
CA GLY A 181 23.72 -23.10 27.75
C GLY A 181 23.76 -24.50 28.38
N GLU A 182 24.10 -25.53 27.60
CA GLU A 182 24.22 -26.91 28.10
C GLU A 182 25.47 -27.15 28.95
N SER A 183 26.60 -26.55 28.60
CA SER A 183 27.84 -26.70 29.37
C SER A 183 27.71 -26.07 30.75
N ILE A 184 27.04 -24.92 30.85
CA ILE A 184 26.71 -24.29 32.13
C ILE A 184 25.76 -25.19 32.95
N GLN A 185 24.73 -25.77 32.33
CA GLN A 185 23.82 -26.69 33.04
C GLN A 185 24.53 -27.95 33.58
N LYS A 186 25.56 -28.43 32.88
CA LYS A 186 26.35 -29.61 33.27
C LYS A 186 27.46 -29.29 34.28
N GLY A 187 27.67 -28.01 34.62
CA GLY A 187 28.73 -27.59 35.53
C GLY A 187 30.14 -27.78 34.97
N GLN A 188 30.33 -27.65 33.65
CA GLN A 188 31.67 -27.68 33.04
C GLN A 188 32.36 -26.31 33.20
N GLU A 189 33.55 -26.29 33.78
CA GLU A 189 34.18 -25.08 34.35
C GLU A 189 34.63 -24.03 33.31
N ASP A 190 34.98 -24.38 32.05
CA ASP A 190 35.46 -23.35 31.09
C ASP A 190 35.05 -23.62 29.62
N ALA A 191 33.75 -23.50 29.31
CA ALA A 191 33.26 -23.54 27.92
C ALA A 191 33.45 -22.21 27.14
N THR A 192 33.80 -21.13 27.85
CA THR A 192 33.92 -19.76 27.31
C THR A 192 34.95 -19.62 26.19
N PRO A 193 36.20 -20.12 26.32
CA PRO A 193 37.21 -20.01 25.26
C PRO A 193 36.78 -20.72 23.97
N VAL A 194 36.19 -21.91 24.10
CA VAL A 194 35.72 -22.72 22.95
C VAL A 194 34.65 -21.97 22.16
N VAL A 195 33.71 -21.33 22.85
CA VAL A 195 32.64 -20.53 22.22
C VAL A 195 33.20 -19.29 21.52
N LEU A 196 34.14 -18.57 22.15
CA LEU A 196 34.76 -17.38 21.58
C LEU A 196 35.63 -17.71 20.36
N CYS A 197 36.43 -18.77 20.43
CA CYS A 197 37.23 -19.26 19.30
C CYS A 197 36.34 -19.73 18.15
N SER A 198 35.28 -20.50 18.43
CA SER A 198 34.33 -20.95 17.41
C SER A 198 33.61 -19.78 16.74
N LEU A 199 33.23 -18.76 17.52
CA LEU A 199 32.59 -17.55 17.00
C LEU A 199 33.54 -16.73 16.11
N HIS A 200 34.80 -16.61 16.54
CA HIS A 200 35.83 -15.95 15.75
C HIS A 200 36.12 -16.71 14.44
N GLU A 201 36.24 -18.03 14.50
CA GLU A 201 36.43 -18.87 13.33
C GLU A 201 35.22 -18.79 12.37
N ALA A 202 33.99 -18.80 12.90
CA ALA A 202 32.79 -18.60 12.10
C ALA A 202 32.77 -17.23 11.39
N LEU A 203 33.26 -16.18 12.05
CA LEU A 203 33.39 -14.84 11.48
C LEU A 203 34.44 -14.79 10.37
N LYS A 204 35.58 -15.48 10.55
CA LYS A 204 36.64 -15.62 9.53
C LYS A 204 36.17 -16.45 8.34
N ASN A 205 35.42 -17.52 8.58
CA ASN A 205 34.89 -18.43 7.56
C ASN A 205 33.79 -17.81 6.69
N ILE A 206 33.32 -16.59 6.99
CA ILE A 206 32.50 -15.84 6.05
C ILE A 206 33.27 -15.53 4.74
N HIS A 207 34.61 -15.53 4.81
CA HIS A 207 35.51 -15.28 3.70
C HIS A 207 35.57 -16.43 2.68
N GLY A 208 35.46 -17.73 3.03
CA GLY A 208 35.73 -18.78 2.04
C GLY A 208 35.30 -20.23 2.34
N GLN A 209 34.77 -20.88 1.27
CA GLN A 209 35.10 -22.19 0.66
C GLN A 209 33.89 -22.92 0.06
N HIS A 210 32.68 -22.74 0.60
CA HIS A 210 31.51 -23.42 0.01
C HIS A 210 31.02 -22.68 -1.24
N SER A 211 31.38 -23.26 -2.39
CA SER A 211 30.84 -22.93 -3.71
C SER A 211 29.32 -23.12 -3.72
N LEU A 212 28.57 -22.08 -3.37
CA LEU A 212 27.13 -22.03 -3.59
C LEU A 212 26.85 -21.89 -5.09
N ASN A 213 26.97 -22.99 -5.85
CA ASN A 213 26.69 -23.01 -7.27
C ASN A 213 26.34 -24.42 -7.75
N GLU A 214 25.07 -24.66 -8.06
CA GLU A 214 24.72 -25.60 -9.14
C GLU A 214 23.34 -25.37 -9.80
N GLY A 215 22.70 -24.20 -9.60
CA GLY A 215 21.37 -23.93 -10.16
C GLY A 215 21.30 -22.99 -11.38
N MET A 216 22.36 -22.24 -11.70
CA MET A 216 22.31 -21.23 -12.76
C MET A 216 23.47 -21.43 -13.74
N GLN A 217 23.17 -22.13 -14.84
CA GLN A 217 24.08 -22.34 -15.98
C GLN A 217 24.35 -21.01 -16.74
N ASN A 218 25.56 -20.93 -17.29
CA ASN A 218 26.06 -19.95 -18.27
C ASN A 218 26.39 -18.53 -17.79
N ASP A 219 27.38 -18.38 -16.88
CA ASP A 219 28.30 -17.21 -16.91
C ASP A 219 29.48 -17.46 -15.94
N LYS A 220 30.55 -18.15 -16.38
CA LYS A 220 31.71 -18.45 -15.51
C LYS A 220 32.57 -17.20 -15.22
N GLY A 221 32.77 -16.33 -16.22
CA GLY A 221 33.62 -15.13 -16.07
C GLY A 221 33.08 -14.10 -15.07
N LYS A 222 31.76 -13.83 -15.09
CA LYS A 222 31.16 -12.88 -14.13
C LYS A 222 31.10 -13.41 -12.69
N LYS A 223 31.05 -14.73 -12.52
CA LYS A 223 31.06 -15.38 -11.19
C LYS A 223 32.40 -15.20 -10.50
N GLU A 224 33.50 -15.37 -11.23
CA GLU A 224 34.85 -15.19 -10.70
C GLU A 224 35.13 -13.73 -10.33
N GLU A 225 34.75 -12.77 -11.17
CA GLU A 225 34.89 -11.33 -10.85
C GLU A 225 34.06 -10.92 -9.62
N SER A 226 32.81 -11.42 -9.53
CA SER A 226 31.91 -11.17 -8.39
C SER A 226 32.44 -11.75 -7.09
N GLN A 227 33.02 -12.95 -7.17
CA GLN A 227 33.57 -13.68 -6.03
C GLN A 227 34.90 -13.05 -5.55
N MET A 228 35.77 -12.66 -6.48
CA MET A 228 36.97 -11.88 -6.18
C MET A 228 36.64 -10.54 -5.53
N MET A 229 35.61 -9.83 -5.99
CA MET A 229 35.18 -8.56 -5.38
C MET A 229 34.70 -8.74 -3.93
N LEU A 230 34.06 -9.88 -3.64
CA LEU A 230 33.65 -10.26 -2.30
C LEU A 230 34.86 -10.65 -1.43
N GLU A 231 35.87 -11.32 -1.97
CA GLU A 231 37.07 -11.75 -1.22
C GLU A 231 37.99 -10.57 -0.88
N MET A 232 38.23 -9.65 -1.82
CA MET A 232 39.11 -8.49 -1.61
C MET A 232 38.62 -7.51 -0.51
N MET A 233 37.36 -7.58 -0.10
CA MET A 233 36.76 -6.61 0.81
C MET A 233 36.83 -7.03 2.29
N TRP A 234 37.19 -8.28 2.61
CA TRP A 234 37.03 -8.86 3.97
C TRP A 234 38.40 -9.26 4.54
N SER A 235 39.10 -8.33 5.18
CA SER A 235 40.29 -8.60 5.99
C SER A 235 39.94 -8.43 7.47
N PHE A 236 39.97 -9.52 8.25
CA PHE A 236 39.68 -9.51 9.69
C PHE A 236 40.95 -9.67 10.51
N ASP A 237 40.96 -9.11 11.72
CA ASP A 237 42.05 -9.29 12.68
C ASP A 237 42.00 -10.72 13.25
N ASP A 238 43.15 -11.39 13.36
CA ASP A 238 43.26 -12.75 13.90
C ASP A 238 43.48 -12.75 15.44
N ILE A 239 43.00 -13.80 16.12
CA ILE A 239 43.35 -14.03 17.52
C ILE A 239 44.85 -14.39 17.60
N PRO A 240 45.64 -13.77 18.51
CA PRO A 240 47.03 -14.13 18.73
C PRO A 240 47.24 -15.64 18.97
N GLU A 241 48.21 -16.26 18.30
CA GLU A 241 48.52 -17.69 18.41
C GLU A 241 48.85 -18.13 19.85
N GLU A 242 49.36 -17.20 20.67
CA GLU A 242 49.63 -17.36 22.10
C GLU A 242 48.38 -17.65 22.94
N LEU A 243 47.20 -17.20 22.51
CA LEU A 243 45.91 -17.45 23.17
C LEU A 243 45.26 -18.75 22.70
N LEU A 244 45.48 -19.13 21.43
CA LEU A 244 44.96 -20.37 20.84
C LEU A 244 45.64 -21.62 21.42
N SER A 245 46.87 -21.48 21.94
CA SER A 245 47.63 -22.58 22.56
C SER A 245 47.30 -22.84 24.03
N LYS A 246 46.54 -21.94 24.69
CA LYS A 246 46.15 -22.07 26.11
C LYS A 246 44.81 -22.82 26.26
N VAL A 247 44.76 -23.73 27.23
CA VAL A 247 43.55 -24.50 27.57
C VAL A 247 42.58 -23.70 28.45
N GLU A 248 43.11 -22.86 29.36
CA GLU A 248 42.33 -22.00 30.27
C GLU A 248 42.66 -20.53 29.99
N TRP A 249 41.62 -19.68 29.95
CA TRP A 249 41.76 -18.24 29.70
C TRP A 249 41.44 -17.44 30.95
N THR A 250 42.25 -16.42 31.21
CA THR A 250 41.97 -15.41 32.24
C THR A 250 40.85 -14.46 31.80
N ASP A 251 40.22 -13.78 32.76
CA ASP A 251 39.15 -12.79 32.48
C ASP A 251 39.60 -11.70 31.48
N ALA A 252 40.86 -11.26 31.58
CA ALA A 252 41.44 -10.28 30.68
C ALA A 252 41.58 -10.80 29.24
N GLU A 253 41.90 -12.08 29.08
CA GLU A 253 42.04 -12.73 27.76
C GLU A 253 40.67 -12.93 27.10
N CYS A 254 39.64 -13.30 27.88
CA CYS A 254 38.25 -13.36 27.42
C CYS A 254 37.75 -11.99 26.93
N VAL A 255 38.06 -10.92 27.66
CA VAL A 255 37.72 -9.53 27.25
C VAL A 255 38.48 -9.13 25.98
N SER A 256 39.77 -9.45 25.90
CA SER A 256 40.59 -9.17 24.71
C SER A 256 40.04 -9.86 23.45
N CYS A 257 39.70 -11.14 23.54
CA CYS A 257 39.10 -11.89 22.43
C CYS A 257 37.71 -11.32 22.05
N SER A 258 36.88 -10.99 23.05
CA SER A 258 35.59 -10.34 22.85
C SER A 258 35.72 -8.99 22.11
N ASP A 259 36.76 -8.22 22.42
CA ASP A 259 37.06 -6.96 21.74
C ASP A 259 37.51 -7.17 20.29
N ILE A 260 38.30 -8.21 20.00
CA ILE A 260 38.67 -8.60 18.62
C ILE A 260 37.41 -8.95 17.82
N ILE A 261 36.52 -9.77 18.38
CA ILE A 261 35.24 -10.13 17.72
C ILE A 261 34.41 -8.87 17.45
N ARG A 262 34.33 -7.95 18.41
CA ARG A 262 33.59 -6.69 18.22
C ARG A 262 34.22 -5.80 17.15
N ARG A 263 35.55 -5.73 17.05
CA ARG A 263 36.25 -5.00 15.98
C ARG A 263 35.98 -5.62 14.62
N ASN A 264 36.11 -6.93 14.49
CA ASN A 264 35.83 -7.66 13.24
C ASN A 264 34.37 -7.51 12.81
N MET A 265 33.43 -7.50 13.75
CA MET A 265 32.01 -7.21 13.47
C MET A 265 31.79 -5.78 12.96
N ASN A 266 32.50 -4.78 13.50
CA ASN A 266 32.44 -3.41 12.99
C ASN A 266 33.04 -3.29 11.59
N GLN A 267 34.17 -3.96 11.32
CA GLN A 267 34.77 -4.04 9.99
C GLN A 267 33.80 -4.70 8.99
N LEU A 268 33.16 -5.80 9.40
CA LEU A 268 32.12 -6.46 8.61
C LEU A 268 30.98 -5.49 8.28
N ASP A 269 30.49 -4.76 9.27
CA ASP A 269 29.42 -3.78 9.11
C ASP A 269 29.78 -2.67 8.11
N ASP A 270 30.98 -2.11 8.20
CA ASP A 270 31.46 -1.08 7.27
C ASP A 270 31.62 -1.62 5.84
N CYS A 271 32.09 -2.86 5.70
CA CYS A 271 32.21 -3.53 4.40
C CYS A 271 30.83 -3.83 3.80
N LEU A 272 29.90 -4.35 4.60
CA LEU A 272 28.51 -4.57 4.19
C LEU A 272 27.83 -3.26 3.82
N ASP A 273 28.08 -2.17 4.53
CA ASP A 273 27.48 -0.87 4.19
C ASP A 273 27.99 -0.35 2.85
N LYS A 274 29.26 -0.55 2.49
CA LYS A 274 29.81 -0.20 1.17
C LYS A 274 29.23 -1.10 0.07
N LEU A 275 29.18 -2.41 0.28
CA LEU A 275 28.68 -3.38 -0.69
C LEU A 275 27.17 -3.25 -0.90
N VAL A 276 26.38 -3.24 0.17
CA VAL A 276 24.92 -3.14 0.08
C VAL A 276 24.49 -1.80 -0.51
N GLN A 277 25.28 -0.73 -0.39
CA GLN A 277 24.99 0.56 -1.04
C GLN A 277 24.95 0.47 -2.57
N SER A 278 25.86 -0.26 -3.21
CA SER A 278 25.89 -0.41 -4.67
C SER A 278 24.77 -1.32 -5.19
N TYR A 279 24.35 -2.29 -4.37
CA TYR A 279 23.31 -3.27 -4.69
C TYR A 279 21.93 -2.93 -4.11
N ARG A 280 21.79 -1.77 -3.48
CA ARG A 280 20.56 -1.36 -2.80
C ARG A 280 19.41 -1.17 -3.79
N ARG A 281 18.20 -1.51 -3.36
CA ARG A 281 16.99 -1.12 -4.09
C ARG A 281 16.91 0.42 -4.20
N PRO A 282 16.53 0.98 -5.37
CA PRO A 282 16.31 2.41 -5.52
C PRO A 282 15.26 2.93 -4.52
N ARG A 283 15.51 4.11 -3.96
CA ARG A 283 14.55 4.78 -3.04
C ARG A 283 13.23 5.05 -3.77
N ARG A 284 12.12 5.19 -3.03
CA ARG A 284 10.80 5.50 -3.62
C ARG A 284 10.83 6.80 -4.42
N ALA A 285 11.51 7.82 -3.92
CA ALA A 285 11.72 9.09 -4.63
C ALA A 285 12.46 8.89 -5.96
N THR A 286 13.53 8.08 -5.96
CA THR A 286 14.29 7.74 -7.16
C THR A 286 13.46 6.93 -8.16
N ARG A 287 12.57 6.03 -7.69
CA ARG A 287 11.74 5.20 -8.56
C ARG A 287 10.63 5.98 -9.27
N TYR A 288 9.97 6.87 -8.52
CA TYR A 288 8.88 7.70 -9.03
C TYR A 288 9.36 9.10 -9.38
N TRP A 289 10.65 9.25 -9.72
CA TRP A 289 11.25 10.55 -9.97
C TRP A 289 10.48 11.32 -11.04
N ILE A 290 10.01 10.67 -12.11
CA ILE A 290 9.18 11.29 -13.16
C ILE A 290 7.90 11.89 -12.60
N ARG A 291 7.25 11.21 -11.65
CA ARG A 291 6.03 11.74 -11.01
C ARG A 291 6.36 12.92 -10.11
N TYR A 292 7.44 12.82 -9.34
CA TYR A 292 7.87 13.88 -8.44
C TYR A 292 8.39 15.11 -9.18
N THR A 293 9.19 14.93 -10.24
CA THR A 293 9.67 16.03 -11.09
C THR A 293 8.52 16.62 -11.88
N GLY A 294 7.63 15.80 -12.44
CA GLY A 294 6.41 16.27 -13.09
C GLY A 294 5.52 17.08 -12.12
N SER A 295 5.32 16.59 -10.90
CA SER A 295 4.59 17.33 -9.86
C SER A 295 5.32 18.58 -9.39
N ALA A 296 6.65 18.54 -9.28
CA ALA A 296 7.43 19.70 -8.84
C ALA A 296 7.46 20.79 -9.90
N VAL A 297 7.56 20.43 -11.18
CA VAL A 297 7.44 21.36 -12.31
C VAL A 297 6.01 21.92 -12.36
N GLY A 298 4.99 21.07 -12.24
CA GLY A 298 3.60 21.52 -12.18
C GLY A 298 3.35 22.47 -11.01
N LEU A 299 3.86 22.12 -9.81
CA LEU A 299 3.78 22.97 -8.63
C LEU A 299 4.56 24.26 -8.81
N ALA A 300 5.73 24.24 -9.46
CA ALA A 300 6.52 25.43 -9.73
C ALA A 300 5.82 26.37 -10.72
N LEU A 301 5.17 25.83 -11.75
CA LEU A 301 4.35 26.58 -12.70
C LEU A 301 3.14 27.19 -12.00
N VAL A 302 2.42 26.41 -11.20
CA VAL A 302 1.27 26.87 -10.42
C VAL A 302 1.69 27.88 -9.36
N SER A 303 2.82 27.68 -8.68
CA SER A 303 3.35 28.63 -7.70
C SER A 303 3.83 29.91 -8.37
N GLY A 304 4.46 29.81 -9.54
CA GLY A 304 4.87 30.98 -10.32
C GLY A 304 3.65 31.79 -10.78
N TRP A 305 2.62 31.11 -11.28
CA TRP A 305 1.33 31.71 -11.62
C TRP A 305 0.66 32.36 -10.39
N LEU A 306 0.62 31.67 -9.26
CA LEU A 306 0.10 32.20 -7.99
C LEU A 306 0.88 33.43 -7.51
N ILE A 307 2.22 33.40 -7.57
CA ILE A 307 3.06 34.53 -7.15
C ILE A 307 2.85 35.73 -8.08
N GLN A 308 2.72 35.51 -9.40
CA GLN A 308 2.41 36.56 -10.37
C GLN A 308 1.06 37.24 -10.08
N HIS A 309 0.05 36.48 -9.65
CA HIS A 309 -1.28 37.00 -9.29
C HIS A 309 -1.43 37.35 -7.80
N SER A 310 -0.34 37.29 -7.03
CA SER A 310 -0.32 37.53 -5.58
C SER A 310 0.03 38.98 -5.24
N PRO A 311 -0.42 39.51 -4.07
CA PRO A 311 -0.10 40.86 -3.61
C PRO A 311 1.41 41.14 -3.50
N LEU A 312 2.20 40.08 -3.32
CA LEU A 312 3.67 40.13 -3.27
C LEU A 312 4.30 40.70 -4.55
N MET A 313 3.63 40.57 -5.69
CA MET A 313 4.08 41.08 -6.99
C MET A 313 3.24 42.25 -7.50
N GLY A 314 2.37 42.80 -6.63
CA GLY A 314 1.58 44.00 -6.90
C GLY A 314 0.19 43.76 -7.51
N SER A 315 -0.20 42.51 -7.79
CA SER A 315 -1.56 42.19 -8.25
C SER A 315 -2.49 41.84 -7.07
N ARG A 316 -3.74 42.33 -7.09
CA ARG A 316 -4.79 42.00 -6.11
C ARG A 316 -5.74 40.91 -6.61
N ASP A 317 -5.41 40.25 -7.72
CA ASP A 317 -6.31 39.29 -8.38
C ASP A 317 -6.73 38.15 -7.45
N ILE A 318 -5.80 37.59 -6.66
CA ILE A 318 -6.13 36.51 -5.71
C ILE A 318 -7.09 36.99 -4.62
N GLU A 319 -6.92 38.19 -4.09
CA GLU A 319 -7.84 38.74 -3.08
C GLU A 319 -9.22 38.99 -3.68
N ILE A 320 -9.28 39.47 -4.93
CA ILE A 320 -10.53 39.67 -5.66
C ILE A 320 -11.22 38.33 -5.93
N TRP A 321 -10.50 37.32 -6.39
CA TRP A 321 -11.05 35.99 -6.64
C TRP A 321 -11.46 35.27 -5.35
N LEU A 322 -10.72 35.44 -4.27
CA LEU A 322 -11.06 34.87 -2.97
C LEU A 322 -12.33 35.53 -2.42
N LYS A 323 -12.44 36.85 -2.57
CA LYS A 323 -13.63 37.62 -2.18
C LYS A 323 -14.83 37.25 -3.05
N GLN A 324 -14.67 37.19 -4.37
CA GLN A 324 -15.71 36.76 -5.31
C GLN A 324 -16.10 35.29 -5.10
N GLY A 325 -15.15 34.41 -4.80
CA GLY A 325 -15.41 33.01 -4.46
C GLY A 325 -16.14 32.86 -3.13
N GLY A 326 -15.76 33.65 -2.12
CA GLY A 326 -16.47 33.73 -0.84
C GLY A 326 -17.88 34.28 -1.01
N GLU A 327 -18.05 35.37 -1.78
CA GLU A 327 -19.34 35.93 -2.14
C GLU A 327 -20.18 34.94 -2.94
N ALA A 328 -19.58 34.17 -3.86
CA ALA A 328 -20.27 33.12 -4.62
C ALA A 328 -20.66 31.92 -3.75
N ILE A 329 -19.83 31.53 -2.77
CA ILE A 329 -20.19 30.46 -1.82
C ILE A 329 -21.28 30.94 -0.87
N VAL A 330 -21.21 32.17 -0.36
CA VAL A 330 -22.24 32.75 0.50
C VAL A 330 -23.53 32.93 -0.30
N ALA A 331 -23.47 33.43 -1.53
CA ALA A 331 -24.61 33.55 -2.42
C ALA A 331 -25.19 32.18 -2.76
N PHE A 332 -24.36 31.18 -3.10
CA PHE A 332 -24.81 29.81 -3.34
C PHE A 332 -25.44 29.19 -2.09
N THR A 333 -24.83 29.37 -0.92
CA THR A 333 -25.39 28.86 0.34
C THR A 333 -26.69 29.57 0.68
N LYS A 334 -26.76 30.88 0.45
CA LYS A 334 -27.97 31.65 0.70
C LYS A 334 -29.09 31.29 -0.28
N GLU A 335 -28.81 31.25 -1.57
CA GLU A 335 -29.76 31.03 -2.66
C GLU A 335 -30.17 29.56 -2.83
N HIS A 336 -29.27 28.60 -2.53
CA HIS A 336 -29.52 27.17 -2.75
C HIS A 336 -29.68 26.35 -1.46
N VAL A 337 -29.26 26.86 -0.30
CA VAL A 337 -29.40 26.14 0.98
C VAL A 337 -30.34 26.88 1.92
N GLU A 338 -30.11 28.17 2.19
CA GLU A 338 -30.87 28.95 3.15
C GLU A 338 -32.26 29.32 2.62
N GLU A 339 -32.37 29.93 1.44
CA GLU A 339 -33.63 30.33 0.84
C GLU A 339 -34.54 29.13 0.55
N PRO A 340 -34.06 27.99 0.02
CA PRO A 340 -34.90 26.81 -0.15
C PRO A 340 -35.24 26.14 1.18
N LEU A 341 -34.36 26.10 2.18
CA LEU A 341 -34.74 25.54 3.50
C LEU A 341 -35.73 26.44 4.24
N MET A 342 -35.60 27.75 4.13
CA MET A 342 -36.50 28.72 4.75
C MET A 342 -37.84 28.73 4.01
N SER A 343 -37.85 28.70 2.67
CA SER A 343 -39.06 28.51 1.86
C SER A 343 -39.70 27.17 2.14
N ILE A 344 -38.96 26.05 2.20
CA ILE A 344 -39.50 24.74 2.55
C ILE A 344 -40.00 24.72 3.99
N ARG A 345 -39.33 25.40 4.94
CA ARG A 345 -39.80 25.50 6.33
C ARG A 345 -41.08 26.32 6.40
N ASP A 346 -41.12 27.47 5.75
CA ASP A 346 -42.26 28.38 5.77
C ASP A 346 -43.42 27.81 4.96
N ASP A 347 -43.15 27.15 3.84
CA ASP A 347 -44.11 26.34 3.06
C ASP A 347 -44.52 25.08 3.82
N LEU A 348 -43.68 24.41 4.62
CA LEU A 348 -44.10 23.29 5.49
C LEU A 348 -44.92 23.79 6.67
N PHE A 349 -44.58 24.92 7.27
CA PHE A 349 -45.34 25.53 8.35
C PHE A 349 -46.68 26.04 7.85
N GLU A 350 -46.69 26.70 6.69
CA GLU A 350 -47.90 27.10 5.98
C GLU A 350 -48.67 25.89 5.49
N THR A 351 -48.07 24.83 4.94
CA THR A 351 -48.80 23.61 4.52
C THR A 351 -49.19 22.70 5.68
N PHE A 352 -48.58 22.80 6.88
CA PHE A 352 -49.14 22.18 8.08
C PHE A 352 -50.35 22.96 8.56
N ARG A 353 -50.33 24.29 8.45
CA ARG A 353 -51.46 25.17 8.77
C ARG A 353 -52.57 25.16 7.70
N ARG A 354 -52.19 24.92 6.44
CA ARG A 354 -53.00 24.75 5.21
C ARG A 354 -53.14 23.27 4.82
N ARG A 355 -52.81 22.29 5.68
CA ARG A 355 -53.11 20.88 5.36
C ARG A 355 -54.62 20.66 5.23
N HIS A 356 -55.42 21.57 5.80
CA HIS A 356 -56.84 21.67 5.50
C HIS A 356 -57.14 22.16 4.08
N HIS A 357 -56.27 22.92 3.41
CA HIS A 357 -56.48 23.42 2.05
C HIS A 357 -56.09 22.46 0.92
N SER A 358 -54.99 21.69 0.97
CA SER A 358 -54.75 20.67 -0.09
C SER A 358 -55.68 19.46 0.03
N ALA A 359 -56.13 19.15 1.25
CA ALA A 359 -57.24 18.23 1.45
C ALA A 359 -58.56 18.86 0.95
N ALA A 360 -58.79 20.16 1.22
CA ALA A 360 -59.94 20.88 0.69
C ALA A 360 -59.89 21.07 -0.83
N GLU A 361 -58.73 21.16 -1.47
CA GLU A 361 -58.60 21.34 -2.92
C GLU A 361 -58.85 20.01 -3.65
N LEU A 362 -58.42 18.88 -3.06
CA LEU A 362 -58.84 17.55 -3.50
C LEU A 362 -60.33 17.31 -3.23
N GLU A 363 -60.84 17.79 -2.09
CA GLU A 363 -62.27 17.73 -1.72
C GLU A 363 -63.12 18.63 -2.62
N ASP A 364 -62.62 19.81 -3.02
CA ASP A 364 -63.28 20.77 -3.91
C ASP A 364 -63.30 20.24 -5.34
N VAL A 365 -62.24 19.58 -5.80
CA VAL A 365 -62.22 18.82 -7.06
C VAL A 365 -63.23 17.67 -7.00
N GLN A 366 -63.32 16.94 -5.89
CA GLN A 366 -64.31 15.87 -5.71
C GLN A 366 -65.75 16.40 -5.64
N LEU A 367 -65.98 17.54 -4.99
CA LEU A 367 -67.27 18.21 -4.90
C LEU A 367 -67.70 18.77 -6.27
N THR A 368 -66.76 19.31 -7.04
CA THR A 368 -67.00 19.81 -8.41
C THR A 368 -67.27 18.65 -9.36
N ALA A 369 -66.54 17.53 -9.25
CA ALA A 369 -66.81 16.30 -9.98
C ALA A 369 -68.20 15.73 -9.62
N ALA A 370 -68.54 15.66 -8.35
CA ALA A 370 -69.85 15.20 -7.89
C ALA A 370 -70.99 16.14 -8.34
N SER A 371 -70.75 17.45 -8.39
CA SER A 371 -71.69 18.45 -8.93
C SER A 371 -71.91 18.23 -10.43
N LEU A 372 -70.83 18.07 -11.19
CA LEU A 372 -70.89 17.81 -12.63
C LEU A 372 -71.66 16.52 -12.91
N GLN A 373 -71.37 15.44 -12.18
CA GLN A 373 -72.06 14.16 -12.32
C GLN A 373 -73.56 14.28 -12.06
N ARG A 374 -73.97 15.06 -11.04
CA ARG A 374 -75.40 15.35 -10.78
C ARG A 374 -76.02 16.15 -11.91
N MET A 375 -75.30 17.13 -12.47
CA MET A 375 -75.79 17.97 -13.56
C MET A 375 -75.95 17.18 -14.87
N LEU A 376 -74.96 16.34 -15.20
CA LEU A 376 -74.98 15.42 -16.34
C LEU A 376 -76.15 14.44 -16.25
N ARG A 377 -76.36 13.85 -15.07
CA ARG A 377 -77.47 12.94 -14.82
C ARG A 377 -78.82 13.65 -14.93
N ALA A 378 -78.97 14.84 -14.34
CA ALA A 378 -80.21 15.61 -14.44
C ALA A 378 -80.53 16.03 -15.88
N PHE A 379 -79.52 16.40 -16.67
CA PHE A 379 -79.69 16.79 -18.07
C PHE A 379 -80.04 15.60 -18.96
N THR A 380 -79.39 14.45 -18.76
CA THR A 380 -79.70 13.21 -19.50
C THR A 380 -81.06 12.61 -19.11
N GLU A 381 -81.46 12.71 -17.84
CA GLU A 381 -82.79 12.30 -17.37
C GLU A 381 -83.92 13.12 -18.01
N GLN A 382 -83.71 14.43 -18.21
CA GLN A 382 -84.66 15.32 -18.87
C GLN A 382 -84.81 15.01 -20.37
N LEU A 383 -83.72 14.67 -21.06
CA LEU A 383 -83.73 14.46 -22.51
C LEU A 383 -84.07 13.04 -22.95
N LYS A 384 -83.59 12.00 -22.24
CA LYS A 384 -83.70 10.59 -22.65
C LYS A 384 -84.60 9.75 -21.73
N GLY A 385 -85.12 10.31 -20.64
CA GLY A 385 -85.98 9.64 -19.66
C GLY A 385 -85.22 8.82 -18.60
N LYS A 386 -85.82 8.67 -17.41
CA LYS A 386 -85.20 8.12 -16.19
C LYS A 386 -84.57 6.72 -16.32
N GLU A 387 -85.06 5.87 -17.22
CA GLU A 387 -84.55 4.49 -17.36
C GLU A 387 -83.15 4.40 -18.01
N LYS A 388 -82.78 5.35 -18.89
CA LYS A 388 -81.50 5.30 -19.63
C LYS A 388 -80.37 6.08 -18.94
N ALA A 389 -80.70 7.08 -18.12
CA ALA A 389 -79.71 7.89 -17.41
C ALA A 389 -79.08 7.21 -16.19
N GLY A 390 -79.74 6.20 -15.60
CA GLY A 390 -79.20 5.46 -14.45
C GLY A 390 -78.10 4.44 -14.78
N LYS A 391 -77.90 4.11 -16.06
CA LYS A 391 -76.96 3.06 -16.54
C LYS A 391 -75.84 3.57 -17.44
N ALA A 392 -75.84 4.86 -17.81
CA ALA A 392 -74.86 5.42 -18.73
C ALA A 392 -73.56 5.82 -18.01
N THR A 393 -72.44 5.70 -18.70
CA THR A 393 -71.11 6.13 -18.20
C THR A 393 -70.99 7.65 -18.28
N GLU A 394 -70.14 8.29 -17.47
CA GLU A 394 -69.97 9.76 -17.46
C GLU A 394 -69.59 10.32 -18.84
N GLU A 395 -68.77 9.58 -19.59
CA GLU A 395 -68.40 9.88 -20.98
C GLU A 395 -69.61 9.85 -21.92
N GLU A 396 -70.48 8.84 -21.80
CA GLU A 396 -71.70 8.72 -22.61
C GLU A 396 -72.72 9.82 -22.26
N MET A 397 -72.78 10.27 -20.99
CA MET A 397 -73.62 11.40 -20.59
C MET A 397 -73.10 12.72 -21.15
N MET A 398 -71.77 12.90 -21.19
CA MET A 398 -71.14 14.08 -21.76
C MET A 398 -71.36 14.14 -23.28
N GLU A 399 -71.27 13.02 -23.98
CA GLU A 399 -71.54 12.96 -25.44
C GLU A 399 -72.96 13.44 -25.78
N VAL A 400 -73.94 13.12 -24.92
CA VAL A 400 -75.33 13.60 -25.09
C VAL A 400 -75.44 15.12 -24.91
N VAL A 401 -74.69 15.69 -23.96
CA VAL A 401 -74.62 17.15 -23.78
C VAL A 401 -73.94 17.80 -24.97
N MET A 402 -72.85 17.22 -25.49
CA MET A 402 -72.11 17.76 -26.63
C MET A 402 -72.94 17.73 -27.92
N ASN A 403 -73.62 16.63 -28.22
CA ASN A 403 -74.47 16.53 -29.41
C ASN A 403 -75.60 17.57 -29.37
N ARG A 404 -76.19 17.82 -28.20
CA ARG A 404 -77.25 18.84 -28.06
C ARG A 404 -76.72 20.27 -28.09
N TYR A 405 -75.56 20.49 -27.49
CA TYR A 405 -74.86 21.76 -27.59
C TYR A 405 -74.55 22.10 -29.06
N GLU A 406 -74.05 21.14 -29.84
CA GLU A 406 -73.74 21.32 -31.26
C GLU A 406 -74.98 21.56 -32.13
N GLU A 407 -76.08 20.82 -31.87
CA GLU A 407 -77.34 21.03 -32.58
C GLU A 407 -77.92 22.42 -32.30
N GLU A 408 -77.91 22.87 -31.04
CA GLU A 408 -78.58 24.12 -30.62
C GLU A 408 -77.75 25.39 -30.84
N ILE A 409 -76.42 25.30 -30.92
CA ILE A 409 -75.54 26.47 -31.15
C ILE A 409 -75.65 27.01 -32.58
N THR A 410 -76.24 26.25 -33.51
CA THR A 410 -76.51 26.68 -34.89
C THR A 410 -77.50 27.86 -34.95
N HIS A 411 -78.36 28.01 -33.94
CA HIS A 411 -79.30 29.14 -33.79
C HIS A 411 -79.21 29.76 -32.38
N PRO A 412 -78.14 30.53 -32.11
CA PRO A 412 -77.74 30.86 -30.74
C PRO A 412 -78.72 31.77 -30.01
N LEU A 413 -79.31 32.78 -30.68
CA LEU A 413 -80.20 33.75 -30.04
C LEU A 413 -81.59 33.19 -29.72
N GLN A 414 -82.06 32.19 -30.47
CA GLN A 414 -83.37 31.59 -30.26
C GLN A 414 -83.31 30.48 -29.19
N ASN A 415 -82.27 29.65 -29.23
CA ASN A 415 -82.14 28.49 -28.33
C ASN A 415 -81.60 28.84 -26.93
N LEU A 416 -80.90 29.98 -26.78
CA LEU A 416 -80.54 30.51 -25.46
C LEU A 416 -81.76 30.80 -24.58
N LEU A 417 -82.86 31.26 -25.19
CA LEU A 417 -84.11 31.55 -24.49
C LEU A 417 -84.94 30.26 -24.24
N GLY A 418 -84.67 29.18 -24.98
CA GLY A 418 -85.30 27.87 -24.84
C GLY A 418 -84.79 27.03 -23.67
N GLY A 419 -83.73 27.46 -22.99
CA GLY A 419 -83.28 26.92 -21.70
C GLY A 419 -82.39 25.67 -21.76
N GLU A 420 -82.37 24.90 -22.85
CA GLU A 420 -81.55 23.68 -22.99
C GLU A 420 -80.09 23.99 -23.34
N LEU A 421 -79.84 24.85 -24.34
CA LEU A 421 -78.49 25.33 -24.71
C LEU A 421 -77.74 26.00 -23.54
N PHE A 422 -78.44 26.81 -22.74
CA PHE A 422 -77.85 27.48 -21.58
C PHE A 422 -77.40 26.47 -20.51
N ARG A 423 -78.15 25.38 -20.30
CA ARG A 423 -77.79 24.30 -19.37
C ARG A 423 -76.63 23.47 -19.89
N ALA A 424 -76.60 23.14 -21.17
CA ALA A 424 -75.47 22.44 -21.80
C ALA A 424 -74.17 23.26 -21.71
N MET A 425 -74.25 24.58 -21.92
CA MET A 425 -73.13 25.50 -21.75
C MET A 425 -72.64 25.55 -20.29
N LEU A 426 -73.55 25.59 -19.30
CA LEU A 426 -73.17 25.55 -17.88
C LEU A 426 -72.47 24.24 -17.51
N ILE A 427 -72.91 23.10 -18.06
CA ILE A 427 -72.24 21.80 -17.87
C ILE A 427 -70.82 21.84 -18.44
N GLN A 428 -70.62 22.39 -19.64
CA GLN A 428 -69.28 22.53 -20.23
C GLN A 428 -68.37 23.44 -19.42
N VAL A 429 -68.88 24.55 -18.89
CA VAL A 429 -68.10 25.45 -18.02
C VAL A 429 -67.68 24.73 -16.73
N GLN A 430 -68.55 23.90 -16.15
CA GLN A 430 -68.19 23.09 -14.97
C GLN A 430 -67.19 21.98 -15.31
N LYS A 431 -67.30 21.33 -16.48
CA LYS A 431 -66.32 20.34 -16.93
C LYS A 431 -64.95 20.97 -17.18
N LEU A 432 -64.93 22.12 -17.86
CA LEU A 432 -63.70 22.88 -18.10
C LEU A 432 -63.04 23.30 -16.79
N LYS A 433 -63.82 23.75 -15.81
CA LYS A 433 -63.31 24.08 -14.48
C LYS A 433 -62.67 22.86 -13.80
N LEU A 434 -63.35 21.72 -13.81
CA LEU A 434 -62.82 20.47 -13.24
C LEU A 434 -61.52 20.01 -13.93
N ASP A 435 -61.46 20.13 -15.26
CA ASP A 435 -60.29 19.75 -16.05
C ASP A 435 -59.10 20.69 -15.75
N ILE A 436 -59.34 21.99 -15.56
CA ILE A 436 -58.31 22.96 -15.15
C ILE A 436 -57.82 22.67 -13.73
N GLU A 437 -58.71 22.40 -12.78
CA GLU A 437 -58.34 22.10 -11.39
C GLU A 437 -57.53 20.79 -11.30
N THR A 438 -57.93 19.77 -12.06
CA THR A 438 -57.20 18.48 -12.13
C THR A 438 -55.82 18.65 -12.76
N ALA A 439 -55.73 19.36 -13.89
CA ALA A 439 -54.45 19.65 -14.54
C ALA A 439 -53.52 20.49 -13.66
N MET A 440 -54.06 21.40 -12.86
CA MET A 440 -53.30 22.23 -11.91
C MET A 440 -52.68 21.38 -10.79
N LEU A 441 -53.38 20.35 -10.29
CA LEU A 441 -52.83 19.40 -9.31
C LEU A 441 -51.66 18.60 -9.89
N GLU A 442 -51.79 18.11 -11.12
CA GLU A 442 -50.72 17.37 -11.81
C GLU A 442 -49.50 18.25 -12.09
N LEU A 443 -49.71 19.51 -12.50
CA LEU A 443 -48.63 20.47 -12.75
C LEU A 443 -47.85 20.78 -11.47
N ASN A 444 -48.55 20.97 -10.35
CA ASN A 444 -47.91 21.20 -9.05
C ASN A 444 -47.03 20.01 -8.64
N GLN A 445 -47.46 18.78 -8.92
CA GLN A 445 -46.67 17.59 -8.63
C GLN A 445 -45.40 17.51 -9.50
N ILE A 446 -45.50 17.88 -10.78
CA ILE A 446 -44.36 17.90 -11.71
C ILE A 446 -43.36 19.01 -11.36
N LEU A 447 -43.85 20.22 -11.04
CA LEU A 447 -42.99 21.34 -10.65
C LEU A 447 -42.18 21.02 -9.39
N ARG A 448 -42.81 20.41 -8.39
CA ARG A 448 -42.14 20.00 -7.14
C ARG A 448 -41.09 18.91 -7.37
N ALA A 449 -41.37 17.96 -8.26
CA ALA A 449 -40.40 16.92 -8.61
C ALA A 449 -39.17 17.51 -9.33
N ASN A 450 -39.36 18.51 -10.18
CA ASN A 450 -38.27 19.20 -10.87
C ASN A 450 -37.42 20.05 -9.92
N GLU A 451 -38.05 20.79 -9.01
CA GLU A 451 -37.35 21.62 -8.02
C GLU A 451 -36.40 20.79 -7.14
N ILE A 452 -36.87 19.65 -6.63
CA ILE A 452 -36.04 18.73 -5.84
C ILE A 452 -34.86 18.19 -6.66
N ASN A 453 -35.08 17.88 -7.94
CA ASN A 453 -34.02 17.36 -8.81
C ASN A 453 -32.92 18.42 -9.05
N PHE A 454 -33.30 19.69 -9.26
CA PHE A 454 -32.32 20.78 -9.41
C PHE A 454 -31.56 21.07 -8.11
N ALA A 455 -32.22 21.02 -6.96
CA ALA A 455 -31.56 21.19 -5.65
C ALA A 455 -30.52 20.08 -5.39
N VAL A 456 -30.85 18.82 -5.72
CA VAL A 456 -29.91 17.69 -5.59
C VAL A 456 -28.74 17.82 -6.57
N LEU A 457 -29.00 18.24 -7.82
CA LEU A 457 -27.96 18.42 -8.84
C LEU A 457 -26.97 19.53 -8.45
N ALA A 458 -27.45 20.61 -7.82
CA ALA A 458 -26.61 21.70 -7.32
C ALA A 458 -25.71 21.28 -6.14
N ALA A 459 -26.15 20.35 -5.29
CA ALA A 459 -25.38 19.88 -4.12
C ALA A 459 -24.28 18.84 -4.45
N LEU A 460 -24.34 18.22 -5.63
CA LEU A 460 -23.49 17.10 -6.03
C LEU A 460 -21.98 17.45 -6.08
N PRO A 461 -21.55 18.61 -6.63
CA PRO A 461 -20.13 18.98 -6.66
C PRO A 461 -19.51 19.14 -5.26
N ALA A 462 -20.25 19.70 -4.30
CA ALA A 462 -19.78 19.87 -2.93
C ALA A 462 -19.58 18.53 -2.21
N LEU A 463 -20.48 17.56 -2.46
CA LEU A 463 -20.39 16.22 -1.90
C LEU A 463 -19.18 15.46 -2.46
N LEU A 464 -18.90 15.56 -3.76
CA LEU A 464 -17.72 14.95 -4.37
C LEU A 464 -16.41 15.52 -3.81
N PHE A 465 -16.33 16.84 -3.63
CA PHE A 465 -15.15 17.48 -3.06
C PHE A 465 -14.90 17.03 -1.61
N ALA A 466 -15.95 16.99 -0.77
CA ALA A 466 -15.85 16.51 0.61
C ALA A 466 -15.41 15.04 0.70
N MET A 467 -15.89 14.19 -0.20
CA MET A 467 -15.50 12.77 -0.29
C MET A 467 -14.02 12.60 -0.64
N ILE A 468 -13.51 13.36 -1.62
CA ILE A 468 -12.10 13.33 -2.02
C ILE A 468 -11.20 13.82 -0.88
N LEU A 469 -11.58 14.92 -0.22
CA LEU A 469 -10.83 15.48 0.89
C LEU A 469 -10.78 14.51 2.08
N GLY A 470 -11.91 13.88 2.43
CA GLY A 470 -11.98 12.84 3.46
C GLY A 470 -11.12 11.62 3.13
N TRP A 471 -11.08 11.20 1.86
CA TRP A 471 -10.22 10.12 1.40
C TRP A 471 -8.72 10.47 1.54
N LEU A 472 -8.32 11.68 1.13
CA LEU A 472 -6.93 12.15 1.27
C LEU A 472 -6.49 12.26 2.74
N LEU A 473 -7.36 12.79 3.61
CA LEU A 473 -7.09 12.89 5.04
C LEU A 473 -6.87 11.49 5.65
N ARG A 474 -7.77 10.55 5.34
CA ARG A 474 -7.68 9.16 5.82
C ARG A 474 -6.44 8.44 5.30
N ALA A 475 -6.06 8.67 4.04
CA ALA A 475 -4.86 8.08 3.45
C ALA A 475 -3.57 8.62 4.10
N SER A 476 -3.54 9.89 4.47
CA SER A 476 -2.41 10.52 5.17
C SER A 476 -2.23 10.00 6.61
N LEU A 477 -3.33 9.79 7.35
CA LEU A 477 -3.30 9.25 8.72
C LEU A 477 -3.01 7.74 8.79
N SER A 478 -3.33 6.98 7.75
CA SER A 478 -3.12 5.53 7.75
C SER A 478 -1.68 5.16 7.39
N THR A 479 -0.76 5.29 8.34
CA THR A 479 0.60 4.73 8.20
C THR A 479 0.52 3.20 8.13
N SER A 480 0.96 2.59 7.02
CA SER A 480 0.87 1.13 6.84
C SER A 480 1.77 0.40 7.84
N LYS A 481 1.19 -0.22 8.87
CA LYS A 481 1.92 -0.96 9.94
C LYS A 481 2.43 -2.36 9.52
N GLY A 482 2.38 -2.69 8.23
CA GLY A 482 3.00 -3.90 7.70
C GLY A 482 2.48 -5.21 8.30
N ALA A 483 3.38 -6.14 8.64
CA ALA A 483 3.06 -7.43 9.25
C ALA A 483 2.68 -7.34 10.75
N GLU A 484 3.09 -6.26 11.42
CA GLU A 484 2.70 -5.93 12.81
C GLU A 484 1.32 -5.24 12.89
N GLY A 485 0.70 -4.97 11.73
CA GLY A 485 -0.59 -4.31 11.64
C GLY A 485 -1.76 -5.19 12.05
N ARG A 486 -2.93 -4.58 12.27
CA ARG A 486 -4.19 -5.30 12.40
C ARG A 486 -4.86 -5.42 11.02
N GLY A 487 -5.40 -6.60 10.70
CA GLY A 487 -6.21 -6.83 9.49
C GLY A 487 -5.72 -7.97 8.60
N ARG A 488 -6.49 -8.25 7.53
CA ARG A 488 -6.29 -9.39 6.61
C ARG A 488 -4.91 -9.42 5.96
N VAL A 489 -4.37 -8.26 5.58
CA VAL A 489 -3.05 -8.15 4.93
C VAL A 489 -1.91 -8.49 5.88
N ALA A 490 -2.01 -8.08 7.15
CA ALA A 490 -1.01 -8.42 8.16
C ALA A 490 -1.06 -9.92 8.51
N GLY A 491 -2.26 -10.48 8.66
CA GLY A 491 -2.45 -11.93 8.84
C GLY A 491 -1.90 -12.76 7.68
N LEU A 492 -2.08 -12.31 6.43
CA LEU A 492 -1.46 -12.95 5.27
C LEU A 492 0.08 -12.90 5.33
N ARG A 493 0.67 -11.78 5.73
CA ARG A 493 2.14 -11.66 5.86
C ARG A 493 2.71 -12.56 6.94
N ARG A 494 2.02 -12.71 8.09
CA ARG A 494 2.44 -13.65 9.15
C ARG A 494 2.43 -15.09 8.66
N ARG A 495 1.40 -15.48 7.90
CA ARG A 495 1.32 -16.80 7.24
C ARG A 495 2.44 -17.03 6.23
N MET A 496 2.74 -16.03 5.40
CA MET A 496 3.84 -16.13 4.43
C MET A 496 5.21 -16.31 5.11
N LEU A 497 5.43 -15.71 6.30
CA LEU A 497 6.67 -15.95 7.06
C LEU A 497 6.76 -17.40 7.55
N LEU A 498 5.66 -17.96 8.07
CA LEU A 498 5.62 -19.35 8.53
C LEU A 498 5.76 -20.35 7.38
N ALA A 499 5.09 -20.07 6.24
CA ALA A 499 5.21 -20.88 5.03
C ALA A 499 6.63 -20.90 4.47
N GLU A 500 7.37 -19.79 4.57
CA GLU A 500 8.78 -19.76 4.17
C GLU A 500 9.67 -20.57 5.13
N VAL A 501 9.37 -20.56 6.44
CA VAL A 501 10.04 -21.43 7.42
C VAL A 501 9.81 -22.90 7.08
N GLU A 502 8.54 -23.28 6.85
CA GLU A 502 8.17 -24.64 6.45
C GLU A 502 8.87 -25.07 5.16
N ARG A 503 8.90 -24.19 4.15
CA ARG A 503 9.59 -24.46 2.87
C ARG A 503 11.07 -24.77 3.07
N ILE A 504 11.76 -24.03 3.94
CA ILE A 504 13.19 -24.26 4.20
C ILE A 504 13.40 -25.56 4.98
N ILE A 505 12.53 -25.88 5.94
CA ILE A 505 12.60 -27.14 6.68
C ILE A 505 12.40 -28.33 5.73
N LEU A 506 11.41 -28.26 4.83
CA LEU A 506 11.18 -29.31 3.83
C LEU A 506 12.35 -29.44 2.85
N ALA A 507 12.92 -28.32 2.40
CA ALA A 507 14.09 -28.34 1.53
C ALA A 507 15.31 -28.99 2.20
N TYR A 508 15.51 -28.72 3.51
CA TYR A 508 16.57 -29.35 4.28
C TYR A 508 16.30 -30.86 4.47
N GLN A 509 15.08 -31.26 4.83
CA GLN A 509 14.73 -32.68 4.99
C GLN A 509 14.97 -33.46 3.69
N TYR A 510 14.61 -32.90 2.54
CA TYR A 510 14.87 -33.52 1.25
C TYR A 510 16.37 -33.72 0.98
N LEU A 511 17.22 -32.79 1.42
CA LEU A 511 18.68 -32.90 1.27
C LEU A 511 19.30 -33.90 2.26
N GLU A 512 18.74 -33.98 3.48
CA GLU A 512 19.11 -34.97 4.50
C GLU A 512 18.83 -36.39 3.99
N GLU A 513 17.66 -36.62 3.39
CA GLU A 513 17.29 -37.91 2.77
C GLU A 513 18.24 -38.31 1.62
N GLN A 514 18.88 -37.33 0.96
CA GLN A 514 19.86 -37.57 -0.11
C GLN A 514 21.31 -37.71 0.40
N GLY A 515 21.56 -37.59 1.71
CA GLY A 515 22.91 -37.60 2.28
C GLY A 515 23.75 -36.39 1.85
N GLN A 516 23.12 -35.27 1.49
CA GLN A 516 23.77 -34.04 0.99
C GLN A 516 23.63 -32.88 1.98
N GLU A 517 23.71 -33.17 3.29
CA GLU A 517 23.56 -32.18 4.37
C GLU A 517 24.56 -31.02 4.26
N GLU A 518 25.76 -31.31 3.77
CA GLU A 518 26.85 -30.33 3.61
C GLU A 518 26.55 -29.25 2.56
N LYS A 519 25.55 -29.45 1.70
CA LYS A 519 25.24 -28.50 0.61
C LYS A 519 24.56 -27.23 1.07
N MET A 520 23.92 -27.22 2.24
CA MET A 520 23.15 -26.04 2.71
C MET A 520 23.29 -25.74 4.22
N PRO A 521 24.52 -25.45 4.70
CA PRO A 521 24.76 -25.19 6.12
C PRO A 521 24.06 -23.92 6.64
N TRP A 522 23.58 -23.05 5.73
CA TRP A 522 22.95 -21.76 6.06
C TRP A 522 21.46 -21.85 6.39
N HIS A 523 20.81 -23.00 6.12
CA HIS A 523 19.36 -23.15 6.32
C HIS A 523 18.94 -22.93 7.78
N TYR A 524 19.72 -23.42 8.74
CA TYR A 524 19.40 -23.21 10.16
C TYR A 524 19.37 -21.72 10.53
N GLY A 525 20.40 -20.96 10.15
CA GLY A 525 20.41 -19.52 10.43
C GLY A 525 19.32 -18.74 9.69
N MET A 526 18.92 -19.18 8.49
CA MET A 526 17.77 -18.60 7.79
C MET A 526 16.45 -18.87 8.53
N ILE A 527 16.25 -20.10 9.03
CA ILE A 527 15.10 -20.45 9.88
C ILE A 527 15.07 -19.54 11.11
N ILE A 528 16.19 -19.37 11.82
CA ILE A 528 16.29 -18.48 12.98
C ILE A 528 15.94 -17.03 12.63
N TYR A 529 16.44 -16.53 11.49
CA TYR A 529 16.11 -15.19 11.03
C TYR A 529 14.60 -15.03 10.76
N LEU A 530 13.98 -15.97 10.04
CA LEU A 530 12.55 -15.93 9.73
C LEU A 530 11.68 -16.09 10.98
N LEU A 531 12.06 -16.98 11.89
CA LEU A 531 11.42 -17.15 13.20
C LEU A 531 11.49 -15.86 14.02
N ASN A 532 12.61 -15.13 13.99
CA ASN A 532 12.70 -13.82 14.64
C ASN A 532 11.78 -12.76 13.99
N GLN A 533 11.64 -12.75 12.67
CA GLN A 533 10.66 -11.87 12.01
C GLN A 533 9.22 -12.24 12.38
N PHE A 534 8.93 -13.55 12.45
CA PHE A 534 7.64 -14.08 12.86
C PHE A 534 7.33 -13.75 14.32
N TYR A 535 8.29 -13.95 15.22
CA TYR A 535 8.21 -13.59 16.64
C TYR A 535 7.78 -12.12 16.81
N LYS A 536 8.47 -11.19 16.15
CA LYS A 536 8.14 -9.75 16.18
C LYS A 536 6.78 -9.43 15.57
N ALA A 537 6.39 -10.12 14.50
CA ALA A 537 5.12 -9.88 13.83
C ALA A 537 3.92 -10.36 14.65
N VAL A 538 4.09 -11.38 15.49
CA VAL A 538 2.99 -12.03 16.20
C VAL A 538 2.84 -11.54 17.64
N GLU A 539 3.94 -11.13 18.31
CA GLU A 539 3.98 -10.70 19.72
C GLU A 539 2.79 -9.83 20.15
N ARG A 540 2.61 -8.66 19.54
CA ARG A 540 1.54 -7.71 19.94
C ARG A 540 0.14 -8.29 19.81
N HIS A 541 -0.08 -9.20 18.86
CA HIS A 541 -1.39 -9.79 18.62
C HIS A 541 -1.64 -10.98 19.54
N ALA A 542 -0.64 -11.83 19.73
CA ALA A 542 -0.73 -12.97 20.65
C ALA A 542 -0.83 -12.53 22.11
N ILE A 543 -0.20 -11.40 22.49
CA ILE A 543 -0.42 -10.79 23.82
C ILE A 543 -1.87 -10.33 23.98
N ALA A 544 -2.47 -9.78 22.92
CA ALA A 544 -3.85 -9.32 22.95
C ALA A 544 -4.88 -10.47 22.96
N SER A 545 -4.56 -11.63 22.36
CA SER A 545 -5.40 -12.84 22.39
C SER A 545 -5.17 -13.71 23.62
N GLY A 546 -4.09 -13.49 24.39
CA GLY A 546 -3.72 -14.31 25.53
C GLY A 546 -2.97 -15.61 25.17
N GLU A 547 -2.66 -15.82 23.89
CA GLU A 547 -2.01 -17.05 23.37
C GLU A 547 -0.47 -17.00 23.42
N TRP A 548 0.11 -15.87 23.88
CA TRP A 548 1.54 -15.60 23.75
C TRP A 548 2.44 -16.64 24.42
N SER A 549 2.09 -17.16 25.59
CA SER A 549 2.93 -18.13 26.32
C SER A 549 3.11 -19.43 25.53
N SER A 550 2.02 -20.01 25.04
CA SER A 550 2.02 -21.23 24.22
C SER A 550 2.73 -21.01 22.90
N LEU A 551 2.39 -19.92 22.18
CA LEU A 551 3.02 -19.63 20.89
C LEU A 551 4.51 -19.36 21.03
N ARG A 552 4.92 -18.64 22.09
CA ARG A 552 6.34 -18.41 22.38
C ARG A 552 7.07 -19.73 22.60
N GLY A 553 6.48 -20.67 23.35
CA GLY A 553 7.04 -22.02 23.51
C GLY A 553 7.27 -22.70 22.16
N ASP A 554 6.24 -22.75 21.31
CA ASP A 554 6.32 -23.36 19.98
C ASP A 554 7.41 -22.73 19.09
N ILE A 555 7.56 -21.40 19.13
CA ILE A 555 8.61 -20.69 18.37
C ILE A 555 10.01 -21.04 18.91
N LEU A 556 10.17 -21.20 20.23
CA LEU A 556 11.45 -21.59 20.83
C LEU A 556 11.81 -23.05 20.53
N ASP A 557 10.82 -23.93 20.52
CA ASP A 557 11.00 -25.34 20.13
C ASP A 557 11.43 -25.45 18.66
N LEU A 558 10.88 -24.62 17.78
CA LEU A 558 11.31 -24.52 16.37
C LEU A 558 12.76 -24.01 16.23
N ALA A 559 13.19 -23.11 17.11
CA ALA A 559 14.55 -22.57 17.12
C ALA A 559 15.59 -23.55 17.68
N ASN A 560 15.16 -24.61 18.38
CA ASN A 560 16.07 -25.57 19.01
C ASN A 560 16.94 -26.29 17.96
N PRO A 561 18.28 -26.24 18.07
CA PRO A 561 19.17 -26.91 17.11
C PRO A 561 19.09 -28.44 17.17
N LYS A 562 18.79 -29.04 18.34
CA LYS A 562 18.72 -30.49 18.52
C LYS A 562 17.39 -31.12 18.09
N ALA A 563 16.36 -30.30 17.90
CA ALA A 563 15.06 -30.80 17.46
C ALA A 563 15.14 -31.30 16.01
N GLY A 564 14.76 -32.57 15.80
CA GLY A 564 14.70 -33.18 14.47
C GLY A 564 13.71 -32.47 13.54
N MET A 565 13.96 -32.54 12.23
CA MET A 565 13.20 -31.76 11.24
C MET A 565 11.72 -32.16 11.15
N ILE A 566 11.42 -33.46 11.29
CA ILE A 566 10.06 -33.99 11.37
C ILE A 566 9.29 -33.36 12.55
N HIS A 567 9.96 -33.21 13.70
CA HIS A 567 9.37 -32.58 14.87
C HIS A 567 9.08 -31.10 14.62
N LYS A 568 10.01 -30.39 13.97
CA LYS A 568 9.81 -28.98 13.59
C LYS A 568 8.62 -28.81 12.63
N LEU A 569 8.44 -29.69 11.65
CA LEU A 569 7.28 -29.67 10.74
C LEU A 569 5.95 -29.93 11.48
N ALA A 570 5.95 -30.82 12.47
CA ALA A 570 4.77 -31.03 13.30
C ALA A 570 4.39 -29.76 14.09
N ILE A 571 5.38 -29.02 14.60
CA ILE A 571 5.15 -27.76 15.30
C ILE A 571 4.67 -26.68 14.34
N THR A 572 5.24 -26.53 13.14
CA THR A 572 4.76 -25.53 12.16
C THR A 572 3.30 -25.78 11.78
N ALA A 573 2.93 -27.05 11.52
CA ALA A 573 1.56 -27.44 11.23
C ALA A 573 0.61 -27.19 12.42
N ARG A 574 1.07 -27.39 13.66
CA ARG A 574 0.32 -27.04 14.87
C ARG A 574 0.07 -25.53 14.94
N VAL A 575 1.12 -24.73 14.75
CA VAL A 575 1.09 -23.27 14.82
C VAL A 575 0.12 -22.68 13.79
N GLU A 576 0.07 -23.24 12.58
CA GLU A 576 -0.85 -22.77 11.53
C GLU A 576 -2.33 -23.03 11.88
N ARG A 577 -2.64 -24.11 12.60
CA ARG A 577 -4.01 -24.54 12.89
C ARG A 577 -4.60 -23.91 14.15
N ILE A 578 -3.79 -23.69 15.17
CA ILE A 578 -4.27 -23.36 16.52
C ILE A 578 -4.44 -21.85 16.74
N TYR A 579 -3.46 -21.04 16.35
CA TYR A 579 -3.38 -19.67 16.84
C TYR A 579 -4.21 -18.67 15.98
N GLU A 580 -5.07 -17.89 16.64
CA GLU A 580 -5.97 -16.93 15.98
C GLU A 580 -5.20 -15.88 15.16
N CYS A 581 -3.98 -15.55 15.60
CA CYS A 581 -3.10 -14.61 14.90
C CYS A 581 -2.70 -15.06 13.48
N ILE A 582 -2.80 -16.35 13.16
CA ILE A 582 -2.36 -16.92 11.89
C ILE A 582 -3.54 -17.44 11.09
N VAL A 583 -4.50 -18.06 11.78
CA VAL A 583 -5.72 -18.64 11.18
C VAL A 583 -6.51 -17.56 10.42
N PRO A 584 -7.00 -17.85 9.20
CA PRO A 584 -7.83 -16.91 8.47
C PRO A 584 -9.08 -16.54 9.29
N PRO A 585 -9.51 -15.27 9.29
CA PRO A 585 -10.71 -14.88 10.01
C PRO A 585 -11.90 -15.68 9.45
N ARG A 586 -12.62 -16.38 10.34
CA ARG A 586 -13.81 -17.15 9.95
C ARG A 586 -14.77 -16.24 9.17
N PRO A 587 -15.35 -16.70 8.05
CA PRO A 587 -16.40 -15.93 7.38
C PRO A 587 -17.51 -15.65 8.40
N LYS A 588 -17.85 -14.38 8.54
CA LYS A 588 -18.99 -13.94 9.35
C LYS A 588 -20.28 -14.17 8.60
#